data_AF-A0A1B8GKU3-F1
#
_entry.id   AF-A0A1B8GKU3-F1
#
_cell.length_a   1.000
_cell.length_b   1.000
_cell.length_c   1.000
_cell.angle_alpha   90.00
_cell.angle_beta   90.00
_cell.angle_gamma   90.00
#
_symmetry.space_group_name_H-M   'P 1'
#
loop_
_entity.id
_entity.type
_entity.pdbx_description
1 polymer ?
#
loop_
_entity_poly.entity_id
_entity_poly.type
_entity_poly.pdbx_seq_one_letter_code
_entity_poly.pdbx_strand_id
1 'polypeptide(L)'
;MLTGAEVAVHSSKESCWIVIGLQVYDITAFLSQHPGGANILLRNAGTDATAAHLGPLDPNTAKDMALAKSTSTQSVPTGEDNTPPHLSLCVRVSDFEAPAKAILSNKSWVYASATANSGQSMRRNLDDWSLISFRPRVL
;
A
#
# COMPACT_ATOMS: atom_id res chain seq x y z
N MET A 1 -11.86 21.73 18.61
CA MET A 1 -10.67 20.96 18.22
C MET A 1 -10.74 19.64 18.95
N LEU A 2 -10.58 18.52 18.26
CA LEU A 2 -10.56 17.21 18.94
C LEU A 2 -9.16 16.96 19.52
N THR A 3 -9.13 16.42 20.74
CA THR A 3 -7.86 16.04 21.40
C THR A 3 -7.52 14.59 21.09
N GLY A 4 -6.24 14.22 21.16
CA GLY A 4 -5.82 12.83 20.93
C GLY A 4 -6.48 11.85 21.91
N ALA A 5 -6.79 12.28 23.13
CA ALA A 5 -7.48 11.47 24.13
C ALA A 5 -8.93 11.15 23.73
N GLU A 6 -9.61 12.08 23.07
CA GLU A 6 -10.98 11.88 22.58
C GLU A 6 -10.98 10.88 21.42
N VAL A 7 -10.04 11.01 20.48
CA VAL A 7 -9.88 10.07 19.36
C VAL A 7 -9.58 8.64 19.85
N ALA A 8 -8.77 8.51 20.91
CA ALA A 8 -8.38 7.20 21.46
C ALA A 8 -9.57 6.37 22.01
N VAL A 9 -10.70 7.00 22.36
CA VAL A 9 -11.91 6.29 22.78
C VAL A 9 -12.56 5.52 21.63
N HIS A 10 -12.36 6.00 20.40
CA HIS A 10 -12.96 5.44 19.18
C HIS A 10 -12.02 4.41 18.54
N SER A 11 -11.72 3.34 19.28
CA SER A 11 -10.80 2.27 18.88
C SER A 11 -11.51 0.93 18.54
N SER A 12 -12.83 0.93 18.32
CA SER A 12 -13.62 -0.29 18.13
C SER A 12 -14.22 -0.37 16.72
N LYS A 13 -14.73 -1.55 16.33
CA LYS A 13 -15.36 -1.74 15.01
C LYS A 13 -16.66 -0.92 14.84
N GLU A 14 -17.36 -0.68 15.94
CA GLU A 14 -18.61 0.09 15.98
C GLU A 14 -18.36 1.59 16.11
N SER A 15 -17.13 1.99 16.47
CA SER A 15 -16.72 3.38 16.56
C SER A 15 -15.22 3.48 16.33
N CYS A 16 -14.84 3.78 15.09
CA CYS A 16 -13.46 3.75 14.62
C CYS A 16 -13.06 5.10 14.03
N TRP A 17 -12.25 5.86 14.78
CA TRP A 17 -11.70 7.13 14.31
C TRP A 17 -10.21 7.00 14.09
N ILE A 18 -9.70 7.68 13.07
CA ILE A 18 -8.27 7.73 12.77
C ILE A 18 -7.83 9.15 12.48
N VAL A 19 -6.57 9.44 12.79
CA VAL A 19 -5.94 10.70 12.40
C VAL A 19 -5.06 10.46 11.19
N ILE A 20 -5.24 11.28 10.14
CA ILE A 20 -4.34 11.33 8.98
C ILE A 20 -3.93 12.78 8.76
N GLY A 21 -2.63 13.03 8.84
CA GLY A 21 -2.03 14.37 8.87
C GLY A 21 -2.56 15.19 10.03
N LEU A 22 -3.22 16.29 9.71
CA LEU A 22 -3.82 17.21 10.68
C LEU A 22 -5.35 17.11 10.68
N GLN A 23 -5.95 15.98 10.27
CA GLN A 23 -7.41 15.78 10.27
C GLN A 23 -7.82 14.46 10.92
N VAL A 24 -8.95 14.50 11.63
CA VAL A 24 -9.62 13.33 12.23
C VAL A 24 -10.74 12.88 11.29
N TYR A 25 -10.79 11.58 11.02
CA TYR A 25 -11.80 10.95 10.18
C TYR A 25 -12.57 9.88 10.96
N ASP A 26 -13.90 9.87 10.82
CA ASP A 26 -14.72 8.73 11.23
C ASP A 26 -14.86 7.77 10.07
N ILE A 27 -14.22 6.61 10.21
CA ILE A 27 -14.15 5.58 9.17
C ILE A 27 -15.05 4.38 9.49
N THR A 28 -15.92 4.49 10.50
CA THR A 28 -16.76 3.38 10.99
C THR A 28 -17.58 2.74 9.86
N ALA A 29 -18.26 3.55 9.05
CA ALA A 29 -19.04 3.08 7.90
C ALA A 29 -18.17 2.57 6.73
N PHE A 30 -16.91 3.01 6.66
CA PHE A 30 -15.99 2.70 5.58
C PHE A 30 -15.19 1.40 5.82
N LEU A 31 -15.16 0.88 7.06
CA LEU A 31 -14.41 -0.33 7.41
C LEU A 31 -14.67 -1.52 6.46
N SER A 32 -15.93 -1.74 6.07
CA SER A 32 -16.33 -2.85 5.18
C SER A 32 -16.05 -2.58 3.70
N GLN A 33 -15.92 -1.32 3.31
CA GLN A 33 -15.70 -0.89 1.94
C GLN A 33 -14.21 -0.70 1.63
N HIS A 34 -13.35 -0.75 2.65
CA HIS A 34 -11.92 -0.50 2.50
C HIS A 34 -11.25 -1.54 1.59
N PRO A 35 -10.69 -1.14 0.43
CA PRO A 35 -10.08 -2.08 -0.52
C PRO A 35 -8.87 -2.83 0.05
N GLY A 36 -8.14 -2.23 0.99
CA GLY A 36 -7.03 -2.87 1.71
C GLY A 36 -7.47 -3.78 2.87
N GLY A 37 -8.79 -3.95 3.06
CA GLY A 37 -9.41 -4.74 4.13
C GLY A 37 -9.53 -4.00 5.47
N ALA A 38 -10.55 -4.34 6.26
CA ALA A 38 -10.84 -3.67 7.53
C ALA A 38 -9.73 -3.81 8.58
N ASN A 39 -8.96 -4.90 8.53
CA ASN A 39 -8.00 -5.25 9.58
C ASN A 39 -6.90 -4.20 9.78
N ILE A 40 -6.43 -3.55 8.71
CA ILE A 40 -5.39 -2.52 8.83
C ILE A 40 -5.92 -1.24 9.48
N LEU A 41 -7.19 -0.91 9.24
CA LEU A 41 -7.86 0.24 9.84
C LEU A 41 -8.10 -0.01 11.33
N LEU A 42 -8.61 -1.18 11.69
CA LEU A 42 -8.84 -1.56 13.09
C LEU A 42 -7.56 -1.58 13.93
N ARG A 43 -6.42 -1.95 13.34
CA ARG A 43 -5.12 -1.91 14.04
C ARG A 43 -4.66 -0.50 14.40
N ASN A 44 -5.08 0.50 13.62
CA ASN A 44 -4.73 1.90 13.83
C ASN A 44 -5.91 2.71 14.40
N ALA A 45 -7.00 2.05 14.81
CA ALA A 45 -8.18 2.71 15.36
C ALA A 45 -7.82 3.47 16.64
N GLY A 46 -8.27 4.71 16.76
CA GLY A 46 -7.97 5.60 17.88
C GLY A 46 -6.54 6.15 17.88
N THR A 47 -5.76 5.96 16.80
CA THR A 47 -4.35 6.40 16.73
C THR A 47 -4.07 7.27 15.51
N ASP A 48 -2.86 7.83 15.48
CA ASP A 48 -2.34 8.56 14.32
C ASP A 48 -1.82 7.59 13.26
N ALA A 49 -2.58 7.47 12.16
CA ALA A 49 -2.28 6.60 11.03
C ALA A 49 -1.52 7.31 9.91
N THR A 50 -1.03 8.54 10.11
CA THR A 50 -0.33 9.33 9.08
C THR A 50 0.88 8.57 8.51
N ALA A 51 1.66 7.93 9.37
CA ALA A 51 2.82 7.14 8.96
C ALA A 51 2.43 5.85 8.23
N ALA A 52 1.24 5.30 8.52
CA ALA A 52 0.73 4.08 7.91
C ALA A 52 0.01 4.35 6.57
N HIS A 53 -0.48 5.58 6.36
CA HIS A 53 -1.09 6.02 5.11
C HIS A 53 -0.01 6.23 4.05
N LEU A 54 -0.17 5.55 2.91
CA LEU A 54 0.77 5.63 1.80
C LEU A 54 0.16 6.44 0.66
N GLY A 55 0.87 7.48 0.20
CA GLY A 55 0.48 8.29 -0.95
C GLY A 55 -0.56 9.38 -0.65
N PRO A 56 -1.05 10.07 -1.69
CA PRO A 56 -2.09 11.10 -1.56
C PRO A 56 -3.46 10.47 -1.30
N LEU A 57 -4.23 11.08 -0.38
CA LEU A 57 -5.60 10.67 -0.09
C LEU A 57 -6.53 11.13 -1.22
N ASP A 58 -7.40 10.25 -1.71
CA ASP A 58 -8.41 10.63 -2.70
C ASP A 58 -9.36 11.66 -2.08
N PRO A 59 -9.43 12.90 -2.62
CA PRO A 59 -10.27 13.95 -2.06
C PRO A 59 -11.76 13.62 -2.09
N ASN A 60 -12.23 12.69 -2.93
CA ASN A 60 -13.65 12.30 -2.93
C ASN A 60 -13.98 11.42 -1.73
N THR A 61 -13.13 10.44 -1.42
CA THR A 61 -13.32 9.57 -0.26
C THR A 61 -13.10 10.32 1.06
N ALA A 62 -12.15 11.24 1.10
CA ALA A 62 -11.78 11.98 2.32
C ALA A 62 -12.88 12.92 2.83
N LYS A 63 -13.60 13.58 1.93
CA LYS A 63 -14.52 14.68 2.28
C LYS A 63 -15.70 14.20 3.12
N ASP A 64 -16.21 13.02 2.83
CA ASP A 64 -17.43 12.51 3.46
C ASP A 64 -17.20 12.05 4.91
N MET A 65 -15.94 11.85 5.30
CA MET A 65 -15.56 11.27 6.59
C MET A 65 -14.84 12.25 7.54
N ALA A 66 -14.54 13.47 7.11
CA ALA A 66 -13.75 14.42 7.88
C ALA A 66 -14.56 15.05 9.02
N LEU A 67 -14.10 14.94 10.27
CA LEU A 67 -14.72 15.59 11.43
C LEU A 67 -14.07 16.94 11.76
N ALA A 68 -12.76 16.97 11.99
CA ALA A 68 -12.07 18.20 12.42
C ALA A 68 -10.56 18.13 12.22
N LYS A 69 -9.86 19.24 12.48
CA LYS A 69 -8.39 19.30 12.47
C LYS A 69 -7.78 18.77 13.78
N SER A 70 -6.73 17.96 13.70
CA SER A 70 -5.94 17.40 14.79
C SER A 70 -4.57 18.08 14.93
N THR A 71 -3.95 17.95 16.11
CA THR A 71 -2.60 18.44 16.41
C THR A 71 -1.69 17.26 16.69
N SER A 72 -1.06 16.67 15.67
CA SER A 72 0.09 15.78 15.86
C SER A 72 1.06 15.92 14.69
N THR A 73 2.35 15.90 15.01
CA THR A 73 3.46 15.99 14.06
C THR A 73 4.43 14.87 14.42
N GLN A 74 4.55 13.86 13.55
CA GLN A 74 5.70 12.96 13.55
C GLN A 74 6.14 12.63 12.13
N SER A 75 7.44 12.79 11.91
CA SER A 75 8.18 12.47 10.70
C SER A 75 8.77 11.05 10.82
N VAL A 76 8.61 10.24 9.78
CA VAL A 76 9.15 8.88 9.72
C VAL A 76 10.58 8.91 9.15
N PRO A 77 11.55 8.22 9.76
CA PRO A 77 12.90 8.13 9.23
C PRO A 77 12.95 7.15 8.04
N THR A 78 13.61 7.56 6.96
CA THR A 78 13.90 6.71 5.79
C THR A 78 15.29 6.11 5.98
N GLY A 79 15.41 4.78 6.06
CA GLY A 79 16.69 4.10 6.22
C GLY A 79 16.84 2.91 5.28
N GLU A 80 17.88 2.95 4.44
CA GLU A 80 18.95 1.96 4.23
C GLU A 80 19.52 2.09 2.81
N ASP A 81 20.82 2.35 2.70
CA ASP A 81 21.57 2.59 1.47
C ASP A 81 21.81 1.29 0.67
N ASN A 82 20.77 0.75 0.05
CA ASN A 82 20.90 -0.27 -1.00
C ASN A 82 20.97 0.42 -2.36
N THR A 83 22.18 0.72 -2.85
CA THR A 83 22.35 1.38 -4.15
C THR A 83 21.97 0.44 -5.30
N PRO A 84 20.93 0.73 -6.09
CA PRO A 84 20.58 -0.09 -7.24
C PRO A 84 21.67 -0.05 -8.31
N PRO A 85 21.75 -1.08 -9.19
CA PRO A 85 22.61 -1.03 -10.36
C PRO A 85 22.23 0.15 -11.26
N HIS A 86 23.21 0.67 -12.00
CA HIS A 86 22.97 1.73 -12.96
C HIS A 86 21.96 1.27 -14.04
N LEU A 87 21.05 2.16 -14.45
CA LEU A 87 19.94 1.82 -15.35
C LEU A 87 20.40 1.18 -16.67
N SER A 88 21.57 1.56 -17.17
CA SER A 88 22.15 0.98 -18.39
C SER A 88 22.45 -0.53 -18.30
N LEU A 89 22.53 -1.09 -17.09
CA LEU A 89 22.74 -2.52 -16.88
C LEU A 89 21.44 -3.34 -16.91
N CYS A 90 20.27 -2.69 -16.81
CA CYS A 90 18.97 -3.34 -16.90
C CYS A 90 18.57 -3.53 -18.37
N VAL A 91 18.87 -4.70 -18.94
CA VAL A 91 18.61 -5.01 -20.35
C VAL A 91 17.26 -5.70 -20.52
N ARG A 92 16.85 -6.51 -19.54
CA ARG A 92 15.59 -7.26 -19.55
C ARG A 92 14.66 -6.77 -18.45
N VAL A 93 13.36 -7.02 -18.62
CA VAL A 93 12.34 -6.72 -17.60
C VAL A 93 12.62 -7.47 -16.29
N SER A 94 13.15 -8.70 -16.36
CA SER A 94 13.53 -9.51 -15.19
C SER A 94 14.65 -8.90 -14.36
N ASP A 95 15.49 -8.04 -14.94
CA ASP A 95 16.67 -7.50 -14.25
C ASP A 95 16.28 -6.47 -13.18
N PHE A 96 15.06 -5.92 -13.24
CA PHE A 96 14.51 -5.02 -12.22
C PHE A 96 14.04 -5.75 -10.95
N GLU A 97 13.85 -7.07 -11.00
CA GLU A 97 13.28 -7.84 -9.91
C GLU A 97 14.19 -7.88 -8.66
N ALA A 98 15.49 -8.15 -8.87
CA ALA A 98 16.44 -8.26 -7.77
C ALA A 98 16.68 -6.92 -7.05
N PRO A 99 16.89 -5.78 -7.74
CA PRO A 99 16.96 -4.47 -7.09
C PRO A 99 15.66 -4.09 -6.38
N ALA A 100 14.51 -4.39 -6.98
CA ALA A 100 13.21 -4.11 -6.36
C ALA A 100 13.05 -4.87 -5.03
N LYS A 101 13.46 -6.13 -4.96
CA LYS A 101 13.43 -6.92 -3.71
C LYS A 101 14.37 -6.37 -2.63
N ALA A 102 15.49 -5.76 -3.02
CA ALA A 102 16.45 -5.18 -2.08
C ALA A 102 16.01 -3.82 -1.52
N ILE A 103 15.32 -3.01 -2.33
CA ILE A 103 14.95 -1.62 -1.98
C ILE A 103 13.54 -1.53 -1.38
N LEU A 104 12.60 -2.32 -1.90
CA LEU A 104 11.20 -2.24 -1.45
C LEU A 104 11.06 -2.80 -0.03
N SER A 105 10.16 -2.19 0.75
CA SER A 105 9.74 -2.79 2.02
C SER A 105 9.20 -4.20 1.78
N ASN A 106 9.39 -5.11 2.74
CA ASN A 106 8.88 -6.49 2.61
C ASN A 106 7.38 -6.52 2.30
N LYS A 107 6.58 -5.62 2.90
CA LYS A 107 5.15 -5.49 2.63
C LYS A 107 4.88 -5.12 1.17
N SER A 108 5.60 -4.14 0.63
CA SER A 108 5.46 -3.69 -0.76
C SER A 108 5.89 -4.78 -1.75
N TRP A 109 7.00 -5.46 -1.45
CA TRP A 109 7.51 -6.56 -2.26
C TRP A 109 6.49 -7.70 -2.32
N VAL A 110 6.02 -8.17 -1.16
CA VAL A 110 5.02 -9.24 -1.07
C VAL A 110 3.74 -8.84 -1.80
N TYR A 111 3.26 -7.61 -1.66
CA TYR A 111 2.06 -7.17 -2.38
C TYR A 111 2.22 -7.22 -3.90
N ALA A 112 3.37 -6.79 -4.42
CA ALA A 112 3.63 -6.74 -5.85
C ALA A 112 3.96 -8.12 -6.45
N SER A 113 4.68 -8.97 -5.72
CA SER A 113 5.17 -10.27 -6.21
C SER A 113 4.27 -11.45 -5.84
N ALA A 114 3.29 -11.27 -4.95
CA ALA A 114 2.44 -12.37 -4.50
C ALA A 114 1.53 -12.88 -5.61
N THR A 115 1.19 -14.16 -5.49
CA THR A 115 0.30 -14.86 -6.41
C THR A 115 -0.88 -15.47 -5.67
N ALA A 116 -1.99 -15.66 -6.37
CA ALA A 116 -3.12 -16.39 -5.80
C ALA A 116 -2.76 -17.87 -5.60
N ASN A 117 -3.14 -18.42 -4.43
CA ASN A 117 -3.02 -19.83 -4.08
C ASN A 117 -1.62 -20.41 -4.34
N SER A 118 -1.49 -21.39 -5.25
CA SER A 118 -0.24 -22.05 -5.61
C SER A 118 0.57 -21.33 -6.69
N GLY A 119 0.09 -20.19 -7.21
CA GLY A 119 0.77 -19.39 -8.23
C GLY A 119 0.84 -20.01 -9.64
N GLN A 120 0.17 -21.14 -9.87
CA GLN A 120 0.26 -21.88 -11.12
C GLN A 120 -0.25 -21.09 -12.33
N SER A 121 -1.31 -20.28 -12.17
CA SER A 121 -1.84 -19.46 -13.25
C SER A 121 -0.83 -18.40 -13.72
N MET A 122 -0.15 -17.72 -12.79
CA MET A 122 0.87 -16.73 -13.16
C MET A 122 2.04 -17.38 -13.90
N ARG A 123 2.48 -18.56 -13.43
CA ARG A 123 3.56 -19.30 -14.08
C ARG A 123 3.17 -19.76 -15.49
N ARG A 124 1.98 -20.33 -15.65
CA ARG A 124 1.45 -20.73 -16.97
C ARG A 124 1.33 -19.56 -17.93
N ASN A 125 0.87 -18.39 -17.47
CA ASN A 125 0.81 -17.19 -18.31
C ASN A 125 2.17 -16.81 -18.92
N LEU A 126 3.27 -17.10 -18.25
CA LEU A 126 4.63 -16.87 -18.77
C LEU A 126 5.09 -18.03 -19.66
N ASP A 127 4.88 -19.27 -19.21
CA ASP A 127 5.33 -20.47 -19.91
C ASP A 127 4.60 -20.66 -21.25
N ASP A 128 3.33 -20.28 -21.35
CA ASP A 128 2.49 -20.45 -22.54
C ASP A 128 3.03 -19.69 -23.76
N TRP A 129 3.77 -18.59 -23.57
CA TRP A 129 4.40 -17.86 -24.67
C TRP A 129 5.44 -18.69 -25.42
N SER A 130 6.08 -19.66 -24.75
CA SER A 130 7.04 -20.56 -25.38
C SER A 130 6.38 -21.56 -26.34
N LEU A 131 5.06 -21.75 -26.23
CA LEU A 131 4.29 -22.61 -27.12
C LEU A 131 4.03 -21.96 -28.48
N ILE A 132 4.21 -20.64 -28.60
CA ILE A 132 3.95 -19.89 -29.82
C ILE A 132 5.26 -19.70 -30.58
N SER A 133 5.36 -20.33 -31.76
CA SER A 133 6.52 -20.19 -32.65
C SER A 133 6.25 -19.13 -33.74
N PHE A 134 7.24 -18.31 -34.06
CA PHE A 134 7.17 -17.42 -35.22
C PHE A 134 7.25 -18.19 -36.54
N ARG A 135 6.47 -17.76 -37.53
CA ARG A 135 6.60 -18.17 -38.94
C ARG A 135 6.93 -16.94 -39.80
N PRO A 136 8.17 -16.42 -39.72
CA PRO A 136 8.55 -15.24 -40.48
C PRO A 136 8.53 -15.55 -41.98
N ARG A 137 8.02 -14.62 -42.79
CA ARG A 137 8.15 -14.71 -44.25
C ARG A 137 9.46 -14.07 -44.66
N VAL A 138 10.24 -14.79 -45.44
CA VAL A 138 11.44 -14.28 -46.13
C VAL A 138 11.19 -14.35 -47.64
N LEU A 139 11.83 -13.44 -48.39
CA LEU A 139 11.78 -13.40 -49.86
C LEU A 139 12.48 -14.61 -50.47
#